data_AF-A0A432TJC0-F1
#
_entry.id   AF-A0A432TJC0-F1
#
_cell.length_a   1.000
_cell.length_b   1.000
_cell.length_c   1.000
_cell.angle_alpha   90.00
_cell.angle_beta   90.00
_cell.angle_gamma   90.00
#
_symmetry.space_group_name_H-M   'P 1'
#
loop_
_entity.id
_entity.type
_entity.pdbx_description
1 polymer ?
#
loop_
_entity_poly.entity_id
_entity_poly.type
_entity_poly.pdbx_seq_one_letter_code
_entity_poly.pdbx_strand_id
1 'polypeptide(L)'
;PLEAIKGWKEMAHRYAASTLGLVILILFFLALRGKPQYHQSMLLPGFTAVFVMLQGAFGMWTVTLLVHPGIVTTHLIGGFVTTVLLTWMLLNQGRPLITYRHVLKRHKSLLVAALMMLGLQIILGGWTSTNYAALSCGEQFPTCLGSWWPNMDFSRALYWGPLGLDYEYGVLENPARAGIQMIHRIGALMTTTLILSLIYLFRGYTHLKSNLVLIGSLLMVQVTLGILNVLLSLPIVVAVLHNAVALLLLLSIVALIHKVFRART
;
A
#
# COMPACT_ATOMS: atom_id res chain seq x y z
N PRO A 1 11.96 6.96 30.28
CA PRO A 1 12.85 6.22 29.33
C PRO A 1 12.15 5.73 28.04
N LEU A 2 10.82 5.53 28.03
CA LEU A 2 10.06 5.12 26.85
C LEU A 2 9.90 6.21 25.76
N GLU A 3 10.10 7.49 26.12
CA GLU A 3 9.90 8.62 25.19
C GLU A 3 11.04 8.80 24.18
N ALA A 4 12.29 8.47 24.52
CA ALA A 4 13.43 8.70 23.64
C ALA A 4 13.37 7.81 22.36
N ILE A 5 12.95 6.55 22.51
CA ILE A 5 12.80 5.62 21.38
C ILE A 5 11.63 6.03 20.48
N LYS A 6 10.53 6.53 21.07
CA LYS A 6 9.38 7.06 20.32
C LYS A 6 9.78 8.32 19.54
N GLY A 7 10.41 9.28 20.22
CA GLY A 7 10.86 10.55 19.63
C GLY A 7 11.86 10.37 18.50
N TRP A 8 12.83 9.44 18.61
CA TRP A 8 13.78 9.19 17.53
C TRP A 8 13.10 8.64 16.27
N LYS A 9 12.12 7.72 16.41
CA LYS A 9 11.37 7.17 15.25
C LYS A 9 10.58 8.27 14.53
N GLU A 10 9.96 9.16 15.29
CA GLU A 10 9.23 10.30 14.74
C GLU A 10 10.17 11.26 13.99
N MET A 11 11.33 11.60 14.57
CA MET A 11 12.30 12.47 13.92
C MET A 11 12.93 11.84 12.68
N ALA A 12 13.28 10.55 12.74
CA ALA A 12 13.81 9.82 11.59
C ALA A 12 12.82 9.81 10.42
N HIS A 13 11.52 9.61 10.70
CA HIS A 13 10.49 9.70 9.68
C HIS A 13 10.37 11.11 9.09
N ARG A 14 10.39 12.16 9.94
CA ARG A 14 10.34 13.56 9.48
C ARG A 14 11.51 13.91 8.56
N TYR A 15 12.73 13.55 8.94
CA TYR A 15 13.90 13.77 8.10
C TYR A 15 13.81 13.01 6.77
N ALA A 16 13.42 11.74 6.81
CA ALA A 16 13.21 10.95 5.59
C ALA A 16 12.16 11.58 4.66
N ALA A 17 11.05 12.05 5.22
CA ALA A 17 9.99 12.73 4.45
C ALA A 17 10.46 14.06 3.86
N SER A 18 11.19 14.89 4.61
CA SER A 18 11.76 16.14 4.11
C SER A 18 12.79 15.92 3.02
N THR A 19 13.69 14.94 3.18
CA THR A 19 14.66 14.57 2.14
C THR A 19 13.96 14.06 0.88
N LEU A 20 12.92 13.23 1.02
CA LEU A 20 12.12 12.75 -0.11
C LEU A 20 11.45 13.91 -0.86
N GLY A 21 10.86 14.86 -0.12
CA GLY A 21 10.27 16.08 -0.69
C GLY A 21 11.29 16.89 -1.50
N LEU A 22 12.49 17.08 -0.96
CA LEU A 22 13.58 17.76 -1.67
C LEU A 22 13.99 17.01 -2.94
N VAL A 23 14.14 15.69 -2.89
CA VAL A 23 14.45 14.86 -4.06
C VAL A 23 13.37 15.01 -5.14
N ILE A 24 12.09 15.01 -4.77
CA ILE A 24 10.99 15.20 -5.72
C ILE A 24 11.06 16.57 -6.40
N LEU A 25 11.38 17.63 -5.66
CA LEU A 25 11.56 18.97 -6.23
C LEU A 25 12.76 19.04 -7.18
N ILE A 26 13.87 18.39 -6.84
CA ILE A 26 15.05 18.28 -7.72
C ILE A 26 14.66 17.54 -9.01
N LEU A 27 13.96 16.41 -8.92
CA LEU A 27 13.51 15.65 -10.09
C LEU A 27 12.57 16.47 -10.98
N PHE A 28 11.65 17.23 -10.38
CA PHE A 28 10.79 18.16 -11.12
C PHE A 28 11.59 19.22 -11.87
N PHE A 29 12.59 19.83 -11.22
CA PHE A 29 13.44 20.84 -11.85
C PHE A 29 14.35 20.27 -12.94
N LEU A 30 14.88 19.05 -12.76
CA LEU A 30 15.62 18.35 -13.81
C LEU A 30 14.73 18.05 -15.03
N ALA A 31 13.48 17.64 -14.80
CA ALA A 31 12.50 17.45 -15.86
C ALA A 31 12.20 18.76 -16.61
N LEU A 32 12.00 19.87 -15.90
CA LEU A 32 11.83 21.21 -16.49
C LEU A 32 13.01 21.64 -17.35
N ARG A 33 14.24 21.31 -16.93
CA ARG A 33 15.47 21.61 -17.68
C ARG A 33 15.74 20.67 -18.85
N GLY A 34 14.81 19.77 -19.19
CA GLY A 34 14.98 18.82 -20.29
C GLY A 34 16.13 17.83 -20.07
N LYS A 35 16.51 17.56 -18.82
CA LYS A 35 17.57 16.61 -18.46
C LYS A 35 17.18 15.11 -18.51
N PRO A 36 15.90 14.68 -18.53
CA PRO A 36 15.57 13.26 -18.69
C PRO A 36 16.15 12.68 -19.98
N GLN A 37 16.71 11.47 -19.91
CA GLN A 37 17.30 10.79 -21.06
C GLN A 37 16.23 10.31 -22.04
N TYR A 38 15.07 9.88 -21.52
CA TYR A 38 13.92 9.46 -22.31
C TYR A 38 12.72 10.35 -22.04
N HIS A 39 11.77 10.38 -22.97
CA HIS A 39 10.58 11.20 -22.88
C HIS A 39 9.88 11.05 -21.53
N GLN A 40 9.69 12.18 -20.86
CA GLN A 40 9.04 12.30 -19.58
C GLN A 40 8.01 13.43 -19.68
N SER A 41 6.72 13.09 -19.68
CA SER A 41 5.68 14.11 -19.67
C SER A 41 5.78 14.95 -18.41
N MET A 42 5.74 16.27 -18.54
CA MET A 42 5.83 17.21 -17.42
C MET A 42 4.66 17.13 -16.43
N LEU A 43 3.53 16.53 -16.85
CA LEU A 43 2.38 16.32 -15.98
C LEU A 43 2.75 15.43 -14.77
N LEU A 44 3.56 14.39 -15.00
CA LEU A 44 3.90 13.43 -13.95
C LEU A 44 4.81 14.01 -12.84
N PRO A 45 5.98 14.61 -13.13
CA PRO A 45 6.81 15.24 -12.10
C PRO A 45 6.13 16.46 -11.48
N GLY A 46 5.37 17.25 -12.26
CA GLY A 46 4.61 18.39 -11.74
C GLY A 46 3.54 17.97 -10.74
N PHE A 47 2.72 16.97 -11.10
CA PHE A 47 1.75 16.39 -10.18
C PHE A 47 2.42 15.81 -8.93
N THR A 48 3.51 15.06 -9.09
CA THR A 48 4.24 14.45 -7.95
C THR A 48 4.76 15.52 -6.97
N ALA A 49 5.27 16.65 -7.48
CA ALA A 49 5.74 17.77 -6.66
C ALA A 49 4.60 18.45 -5.88
N VAL A 50 3.45 18.69 -6.50
CA VAL A 50 2.28 19.24 -5.79
C VAL A 50 1.73 18.23 -4.78
N PHE A 51 1.66 16.96 -5.18
CA PHE A 51 1.12 15.88 -4.37
C PHE A 51 1.94 15.63 -3.10
N VAL A 52 3.28 15.73 -3.15
CA VAL A 52 4.09 15.57 -1.94
C VAL A 52 3.88 16.72 -0.94
N MET A 53 3.58 17.94 -1.40
CA MET A 53 3.23 19.05 -0.50
C MET A 53 1.89 18.81 0.20
N LEU A 54 0.90 18.33 -0.54
CA LEU A 54 -0.38 17.90 0.04
C LEU A 54 -0.17 16.76 1.05
N GLN A 55 0.74 15.83 0.75
CA GLN A 55 1.13 14.76 1.67
C GLN A 55 1.76 15.29 2.97
N GLY A 56 2.58 16.33 2.88
CA GLY A 56 3.10 17.04 4.05
C GLY A 56 1.98 17.64 4.92
N ALA A 57 0.95 18.22 4.28
CA ALA A 57 -0.23 18.72 5.00
C ALA A 57 -1.00 17.59 5.70
N PHE A 58 -1.25 16.46 5.02
CA PHE A 58 -1.84 15.28 5.64
C PHE A 58 -0.99 14.74 6.81
N GLY A 59 0.33 14.77 6.67
CA GLY A 59 1.25 14.39 7.75
C GLY A 59 1.09 15.26 8.98
N MET A 60 1.01 16.58 8.80
CA MET A 60 0.69 17.53 9.89
C MET A 60 -0.69 17.24 10.50
N TRP A 61 -1.69 17.01 9.66
CA TRP A 61 -3.05 16.74 10.09
C TRP A 61 -3.20 15.44 10.88
N THR A 62 -2.33 14.45 10.69
CA THR A 62 -2.33 13.26 11.55
C THR A 62 -2.13 13.61 13.03
N VAL A 63 -1.32 14.63 13.32
CA VAL A 63 -1.05 15.09 14.68
C VAL A 63 -2.13 16.08 15.13
N THR A 64 -2.46 17.08 14.32
CA THR A 64 -3.39 18.15 14.74
C THR A 64 -4.85 17.69 14.80
N LEU A 65 -5.22 16.64 14.06
CA LEU A 65 -6.54 16.02 14.09
C LEU A 65 -6.54 14.70 14.86
N LEU A 66 -5.66 14.58 15.87
CA LEU A 66 -5.67 13.52 16.88
C LEU A 66 -5.80 12.10 16.30
N VAL A 67 -4.91 11.79 15.34
CA VAL A 67 -4.80 10.50 14.66
C VAL A 67 -6.11 9.95 14.07
N HIS A 68 -6.98 10.85 13.60
CA HIS A 68 -8.24 10.50 12.95
C HIS A 68 -8.05 9.42 11.86
N PRO A 69 -8.77 8.27 11.91
CA PRO A 69 -8.48 7.11 11.07
C PRO A 69 -8.48 7.38 9.58
N GLY A 70 -9.44 8.18 9.12
CA GLY A 70 -9.50 8.63 7.73
C GLY A 70 -8.26 9.40 7.28
N ILE A 71 -7.80 10.38 8.06
CA ILE A 71 -6.65 11.23 7.74
C ILE A 71 -5.36 10.41 7.73
N VAL A 72 -5.14 9.58 8.75
CA VAL A 72 -3.95 8.73 8.85
C VAL A 72 -3.92 7.69 7.72
N THR A 73 -5.06 7.09 7.38
CA THR A 73 -5.17 6.14 6.27
C THR A 73 -4.91 6.82 4.93
N THR A 74 -5.48 8.01 4.69
CA THR A 74 -5.18 8.80 3.49
C THR A 74 -3.71 9.21 3.41
N HIS A 75 -3.09 9.57 4.54
CA HIS A 75 -1.67 9.86 4.61
C HIS A 75 -0.83 8.64 4.18
N LEU A 76 -1.13 7.47 4.72
CA LEU A 76 -0.48 6.21 4.35
C LEU A 76 -0.62 5.91 2.84
N ILE A 77 -1.84 5.95 2.32
CA ILE A 77 -2.12 5.68 0.90
C ILE A 77 -1.37 6.67 0.01
N GLY A 78 -1.34 7.95 0.38
CA GLY A 78 -0.60 8.95 -0.39
C GLY A 78 0.91 8.69 -0.39
N GLY A 79 1.50 8.16 0.69
CA GLY A 79 2.89 7.70 0.67
C GLY A 79 3.15 6.57 -0.34
N PHE A 80 2.22 5.61 -0.44
CA PHE A 80 2.28 4.54 -1.44
C PHE A 80 2.15 5.10 -2.86
N VAL A 81 1.20 6.01 -3.09
CA VAL A 81 1.01 6.69 -4.37
C VAL A 81 2.26 7.48 -4.77
N THR A 82 2.86 8.27 -3.87
CA THR A 82 4.11 8.99 -4.15
C THR A 82 5.21 8.05 -4.60
N THR A 83 5.37 6.91 -3.92
CA THR A 83 6.38 5.90 -4.31
C THR A 83 6.08 5.27 -5.66
N VAL A 84 4.80 5.00 -5.96
CA VAL A 84 4.35 4.51 -7.28
C VAL A 84 4.66 5.53 -8.38
N LEU A 85 4.39 6.82 -8.16
CA LEU A 85 4.67 7.90 -9.12
C LEU A 85 6.18 7.99 -9.40
N LEU A 86 7.01 8.00 -8.34
CA LEU A 86 8.46 8.00 -8.46
C LEU A 86 8.99 6.77 -9.21
N THR A 87 8.44 5.59 -8.89
CA THR A 87 8.79 4.35 -9.58
C THR A 87 8.40 4.42 -11.06
N TRP A 88 7.22 4.98 -11.38
CA TRP A 88 6.80 5.16 -12.76
C TRP A 88 7.71 6.13 -13.53
N MET A 89 8.11 7.24 -12.89
CA MET A 89 9.11 8.16 -13.46
C MET A 89 10.43 7.45 -13.74
N LEU A 90 10.91 6.64 -12.79
CA LEU A 90 12.13 5.84 -12.96
C LEU A 90 12.00 4.84 -14.11
N LEU A 91 10.89 4.11 -14.18
CA LEU A 91 10.64 3.14 -15.25
C LEU A 91 10.53 3.79 -16.63
N ASN A 92 10.00 5.01 -16.73
CA ASN A 92 9.99 5.78 -17.97
C ASN A 92 11.41 6.07 -18.50
N GLN A 93 12.38 6.22 -17.60
CA GLN A 93 13.80 6.42 -17.93
C GLN A 93 14.55 5.10 -18.20
N GLY A 94 13.90 3.96 -18.05
CA GLY A 94 14.44 2.66 -18.48
C GLY A 94 14.44 2.53 -20.00
N ARG A 95 15.42 1.77 -20.53
CA ARG A 95 15.49 1.45 -21.97
C ARG A 95 14.16 0.84 -22.44
N PRO A 96 13.60 1.28 -23.58
CA PRO A 96 12.42 0.64 -24.13
C PRO A 96 12.72 -0.83 -24.43
N LEU A 97 11.99 -1.72 -23.76
CA LEU A 97 12.11 -3.16 -24.01
C LEU A 97 11.52 -3.43 -25.39
N ILE A 98 12.39 -3.79 -26.35
CA ILE A 98 11.98 -4.36 -27.63
C ILE A 98 11.45 -5.77 -27.32
N THR A 99 10.18 -5.88 -26.96
CA THR A 99 9.54 -7.19 -26.83
C THR A 99 8.12 -7.12 -27.37
N TYR A 100 8.04 -7.27 -28.69
CA TYR A 100 6.82 -7.51 -29.45
C TYR A 100 6.23 -8.87 -29.07
N ARG A 101 5.43 -8.92 -28.00
CA ARG A 101 4.45 -9.99 -27.81
C ARG A 101 3.14 -9.42 -27.31
N HIS A 102 2.09 -9.60 -28.10
CA HIS A 102 0.74 -9.19 -27.75
C HIS A 102 0.25 -9.96 -26.52
N VAL A 103 0.19 -9.27 -25.37
CA VAL A 103 -0.55 -9.75 -24.20
C VAL A 103 -2.04 -9.63 -24.50
N LEU A 104 -2.80 -10.71 -24.25
CA LEU A 104 -4.23 -10.77 -24.54
C LEU A 104 -5.00 -9.70 -23.75
N LYS A 105 -6.03 -9.09 -24.36
CA LYS A 105 -6.86 -8.04 -23.69
C LYS A 105 -7.41 -8.50 -22.34
N ARG A 106 -7.84 -9.77 -22.24
CA ARG A 106 -8.35 -10.37 -20.98
C ARG A 106 -7.29 -10.40 -19.87
N HIS A 107 -6.04 -10.71 -20.23
CA HIS A 107 -4.91 -10.72 -19.28
C HIS A 107 -4.56 -9.30 -18.80
N LYS A 108 -4.69 -8.30 -19.68
CA LYS A 108 -4.53 -6.88 -19.29
C LYS A 108 -5.62 -6.43 -18.32
N SER A 109 -6.87 -6.80 -18.56
CA SER A 109 -7.99 -6.50 -17.66
C SER A 109 -7.77 -7.14 -16.28
N LEU A 110 -7.37 -8.41 -16.24
CA LEU A 110 -7.04 -9.10 -14.99
C LEU A 110 -5.90 -8.41 -14.21
N LEU A 111 -4.87 -7.94 -14.91
CA LEU A 111 -3.76 -7.20 -14.30
C LEU A 111 -4.20 -5.89 -13.66
N VAL A 112 -5.09 -5.14 -14.32
CA VAL A 112 -5.70 -3.93 -13.75
C VAL A 112 -6.60 -4.28 -12.56
N ALA A 113 -7.41 -5.33 -12.67
CA ALA A 113 -8.24 -5.80 -11.55
C ALA A 113 -7.40 -6.20 -10.34
N ALA A 114 -6.27 -6.89 -10.55
CA ALA A 114 -5.33 -7.26 -9.48
C ALA A 114 -4.71 -6.02 -8.81
N LEU A 115 -4.34 -5.00 -9.59
CA LEU A 115 -3.86 -3.72 -9.03
C LEU A 115 -4.94 -3.05 -8.17
N MET A 116 -6.17 -2.94 -8.67
CA MET A 116 -7.27 -2.31 -7.95
C MET A 116 -7.62 -3.05 -6.66
N MET A 117 -7.68 -4.39 -6.71
CA MET A 117 -7.97 -5.21 -5.54
C MET A 117 -6.86 -5.12 -4.50
N LEU A 118 -5.59 -5.15 -4.91
CA LEU A 118 -4.46 -4.94 -4.00
C LEU A 118 -4.50 -3.54 -3.39
N GLY A 119 -4.83 -2.51 -4.18
CA GLY A 119 -5.02 -1.15 -3.70
C GLY A 119 -6.09 -1.08 -2.61
N LEU A 120 -7.27 -1.66 -2.86
CA LEU A 120 -8.33 -1.76 -1.85
C LEU A 120 -7.87 -2.51 -0.60
N GLN A 121 -7.10 -3.59 -0.75
CA GLN A 121 -6.56 -4.34 0.38
C GLN A 121 -5.59 -3.51 1.23
N ILE A 122 -4.77 -2.66 0.62
CA ILE A 122 -3.88 -1.73 1.31
C ILE A 122 -4.71 -0.69 2.08
N ILE A 123 -5.78 -0.16 1.48
CA ILE A 123 -6.71 0.76 2.16
C ILE A 123 -7.34 0.07 3.38
N LEU A 124 -7.83 -1.15 3.22
CA LEU A 124 -8.40 -1.94 4.32
C LEU A 124 -7.37 -2.22 5.42
N GLY A 125 -6.10 -2.48 5.05
CA GLY A 125 -5.01 -2.65 6.02
C GLY A 125 -4.71 -1.37 6.79
N GLY A 126 -4.67 -0.23 6.10
CA GLY A 126 -4.55 1.09 6.73
C GLY A 126 -5.72 1.38 7.68
N TRP A 127 -6.95 1.11 7.24
CA TRP A 127 -8.16 1.26 8.06
C TRP A 127 -8.15 0.36 9.31
N THR A 128 -7.65 -0.87 9.17
CA THR A 128 -7.47 -1.80 10.28
C THR A 128 -6.45 -1.28 11.29
N SER A 129 -5.32 -0.78 10.81
CA SER A 129 -4.26 -0.25 11.67
C SER A 129 -4.72 1.01 12.42
N THR A 130 -5.39 1.93 11.74
CA THR A 130 -5.76 3.24 12.31
C THR A 130 -6.94 3.17 13.28
N ASN A 131 -7.81 2.17 13.14
CA ASN A 131 -8.84 1.85 14.12
C ASN A 131 -8.37 0.88 15.22
N TYR A 132 -7.07 0.60 15.31
CA TYR A 132 -6.48 -0.36 16.24
C TYR A 132 -7.15 -1.75 16.18
N ALA A 133 -7.70 -2.13 15.02
CA ALA A 133 -8.56 -3.29 14.87
C ALA A 133 -7.79 -4.61 14.70
N ALA A 134 -6.47 -4.58 14.55
CA ALA A 134 -5.72 -5.77 14.15
C ALA A 134 -5.77 -6.94 15.18
N LEU A 135 -5.92 -6.66 16.48
CA LEU A 135 -6.11 -7.67 17.54
C LEU A 135 -7.56 -7.76 18.06
N SER A 136 -8.54 -7.19 17.36
CA SER A 136 -9.96 -7.26 17.76
C SER A 136 -10.49 -8.68 17.84
N CYS A 137 -9.91 -9.59 17.05
CA CYS A 137 -10.15 -11.02 17.05
C CYS A 137 -9.35 -11.82 18.10
N GLY A 138 -8.58 -11.13 18.95
CA GLY A 138 -7.53 -11.74 19.77
C GLY A 138 -6.35 -12.23 18.94
N GLU A 139 -5.53 -13.11 19.51
CA GLU A 139 -4.36 -13.74 18.89
C GLU A 139 -4.73 -15.00 18.10
N GLN A 140 -5.92 -14.99 17.50
CA GLN A 140 -6.51 -16.16 16.86
C GLN A 140 -6.51 -16.02 15.34
N PHE A 141 -6.10 -17.10 14.69
CA PHE A 141 -6.18 -17.29 13.26
C PHE A 141 -6.35 -18.80 12.98
N PRO A 142 -7.28 -19.23 12.10
CA PRO A 142 -8.16 -18.43 11.24
C PRO A 142 -9.44 -17.93 11.93
N THR A 143 -9.80 -18.48 13.10
CA THR A 143 -10.97 -18.05 13.87
C THR A 143 -10.79 -16.66 14.47
N CYS A 144 -11.88 -16.08 14.95
CA CYS A 144 -11.97 -14.79 15.63
C CYS A 144 -12.87 -14.96 16.86
N LEU A 145 -12.32 -14.77 18.06
CA LEU A 145 -13.04 -14.94 19.33
C LEU A 145 -13.73 -16.30 19.49
N GLY A 146 -13.06 -17.38 19.08
CA GLY A 146 -13.56 -18.75 19.18
C GLY A 146 -14.56 -19.16 18.09
N SER A 147 -14.93 -18.25 17.18
CA SER A 147 -15.85 -18.50 16.06
C SER A 147 -15.20 -18.22 14.71
N TRP A 148 -15.64 -18.90 13.64
CA TRP A 148 -15.28 -18.52 12.27
C TRP A 148 -15.99 -17.25 11.82
N TRP A 149 -17.15 -16.97 12.41
CA TRP A 149 -17.97 -15.79 12.13
C TRP A 149 -18.52 -15.24 13.46
N PRO A 150 -17.77 -14.36 14.14
CA PRO A 150 -18.21 -13.77 15.41
C PRO A 150 -19.33 -12.75 15.18
N ASN A 151 -19.93 -12.28 16.27
CA ASN A 151 -20.85 -11.14 16.19
C ASN A 151 -20.06 -9.88 15.79
N MET A 152 -20.47 -9.23 14.69
CA MET A 152 -19.77 -8.10 14.09
C MET A 152 -20.76 -7.00 13.74
N ASP A 153 -20.35 -5.75 13.94
CA ASP A 153 -21.11 -4.58 13.53
C ASP A 153 -20.46 -3.93 12.31
N PHE A 154 -20.89 -4.34 11.11
CA PHE A 154 -20.40 -3.77 9.86
C PHE A 154 -20.87 -2.34 9.62
N SER A 155 -21.97 -1.91 10.24
CA SER A 155 -22.49 -0.55 10.08
C SER A 155 -21.55 0.48 10.71
N ARG A 156 -21.00 0.15 11.89
CA ARG A 156 -20.00 0.97 12.57
C ARG A 156 -18.57 0.69 12.12
N ALA A 157 -18.30 -0.44 11.46
CA ALA A 157 -16.97 -0.76 10.93
C ALA A 157 -16.43 0.26 9.90
N LEU A 158 -17.33 0.97 9.19
CA LEU A 158 -16.97 2.02 8.24
C LEU A 158 -17.24 3.44 8.78
N TYR A 159 -17.51 3.57 10.07
CA TYR A 159 -17.81 4.86 10.67
C TYR A 159 -16.59 5.77 10.61
N TRP A 160 -16.76 6.95 9.99
CA TRP A 160 -15.68 7.92 9.82
C TRP A 160 -15.37 8.68 11.10
N GLY A 161 -16.38 8.95 11.93
CA GLY A 161 -16.23 9.70 13.18
C GLY A 161 -16.14 11.23 13.00
N PRO A 162 -16.42 12.00 14.06
CA PRO A 162 -16.24 13.45 14.06
C PRO A 162 -14.77 13.84 14.26
N LEU A 163 -14.42 15.06 13.86
CA LEU A 163 -13.12 15.67 14.17
C LEU A 163 -13.07 16.13 15.64
N GLY A 164 -11.87 16.14 16.23
CA GLY A 164 -11.63 16.65 17.59
C GLY A 164 -11.72 15.61 18.71
N LEU A 165 -12.07 14.36 18.39
CA LEU A 165 -11.88 13.22 19.28
C LEU A 165 -10.49 12.63 19.10
N ASP A 166 -9.90 12.15 20.19
CA ASP A 166 -8.66 11.37 20.12
C ASP A 166 -8.96 9.91 19.77
N TYR A 167 -8.38 9.44 18.67
CA TYR A 167 -8.58 8.08 18.15
C TYR A 167 -7.49 7.10 18.59
N GLU A 168 -6.52 7.51 19.42
CA GLU A 168 -5.51 6.63 19.97
C GLU A 168 -6.15 5.44 20.71
N TYR A 169 -5.56 4.24 20.55
CA TYR A 169 -6.06 2.96 21.09
C TYR A 169 -7.43 2.46 20.57
N GLY A 170 -8.10 3.23 19.71
CA GLY A 170 -9.31 2.85 19.00
C GLY A 170 -10.60 3.15 19.77
N VAL A 171 -11.44 4.00 19.19
CA VAL A 171 -12.70 4.50 19.78
C VAL A 171 -13.88 3.55 19.54
N LEU A 172 -13.84 2.77 18.47
CA LEU A 172 -14.91 1.84 18.12
C LEU A 172 -14.99 0.67 19.09
N GLU A 173 -16.22 0.22 19.37
CA GLU A 173 -16.48 -1.00 20.14
C GLU A 173 -15.90 -2.24 19.44
N ASN A 174 -15.61 -3.29 20.23
CA ASN A 174 -14.97 -4.49 19.71
C ASN A 174 -15.73 -5.15 18.54
N PRO A 175 -17.08 -5.29 18.53
CA PRO A 175 -17.79 -5.90 17.38
C PRO A 175 -17.56 -5.17 16.06
N ALA A 176 -17.44 -3.84 16.08
CA ALA A 176 -17.14 -3.04 14.90
C ALA A 176 -15.68 -3.25 14.44
N ARG A 177 -14.73 -3.27 15.39
CA ARG A 177 -13.31 -3.55 15.11
C ARG A 177 -13.08 -4.99 14.64
N ALA A 178 -13.83 -5.95 15.14
CA ALA A 178 -13.84 -7.33 14.65
C ALA A 178 -14.34 -7.38 13.21
N GLY A 179 -15.40 -6.63 12.90
CA GLY A 179 -15.87 -6.42 11.52
C GLY A 179 -14.79 -5.89 10.58
N ILE A 180 -14.06 -4.84 10.99
CA ILE A 180 -12.94 -4.28 10.21
C ILE A 180 -11.87 -5.35 9.93
N GLN A 181 -11.44 -6.07 10.96
CA GLN A 181 -10.40 -7.09 10.84
C GLN A 181 -10.84 -8.25 9.93
N MET A 182 -12.10 -8.67 10.02
CA MET A 182 -12.65 -9.73 9.17
C MET A 182 -12.79 -9.28 7.71
N ILE A 183 -13.20 -8.04 7.44
CA ILE A 183 -13.21 -7.47 6.08
C ILE A 183 -11.80 -7.49 5.49
N HIS A 184 -10.78 -7.11 6.26
CA HIS A 184 -9.38 -7.16 5.81
C HIS A 184 -8.91 -8.60 5.52
N ARG A 185 -9.28 -9.59 6.34
CA ARG A 185 -8.97 -11.02 6.10
C ARG A 185 -9.63 -11.54 4.82
N ILE A 186 -10.90 -11.21 4.59
CA ILE A 186 -11.64 -11.60 3.38
C ILE A 186 -11.02 -10.94 2.14
N GLY A 187 -10.71 -9.65 2.22
CA GLY A 187 -10.00 -8.93 1.16
C GLY A 187 -8.63 -9.53 0.84
N ALA A 188 -7.91 -10.04 1.84
CA ALA A 188 -6.63 -10.73 1.65
C ALA A 188 -6.80 -12.03 0.85
N LEU A 189 -7.83 -12.82 1.15
CA LEU A 189 -8.14 -14.05 0.41
C LEU A 189 -8.50 -13.77 -1.05
N MET A 190 -9.34 -12.76 -1.29
CA MET A 190 -9.71 -12.32 -2.63
C MET A 190 -8.50 -11.82 -3.42
N THR A 191 -7.66 -10.97 -2.80
CA THR A 191 -6.43 -10.45 -3.42
C THR A 191 -5.45 -11.57 -3.76
N THR A 192 -5.25 -12.51 -2.84
CA THR A 192 -4.37 -13.68 -3.02
C THR A 192 -4.85 -14.53 -4.19
N THR A 193 -6.14 -14.86 -4.23
CA THR A 193 -6.75 -15.64 -5.31
C THR A 193 -6.57 -14.95 -6.67
N LEU A 194 -6.76 -13.64 -6.71
CA LEU A 194 -6.65 -12.86 -7.94
C LEU A 194 -5.20 -12.79 -8.46
N ILE A 195 -4.22 -12.59 -7.56
CA ILE A 195 -2.80 -12.58 -7.92
C ILE A 195 -2.33 -13.98 -8.33
N LEU A 196 -2.76 -15.05 -7.66
CA LEU A 196 -2.44 -16.43 -8.06
C LEU A 196 -3.03 -16.76 -9.44
N SER A 197 -4.26 -16.33 -9.71
CA SER A 197 -4.89 -16.46 -11.03
C SER A 197 -4.09 -15.70 -12.10
N LEU A 198 -3.60 -14.51 -11.78
CA LEU A 198 -2.73 -13.74 -12.65
C LEU A 198 -1.41 -14.48 -12.95
N ILE A 199 -0.74 -15.01 -11.92
CA ILE A 199 0.50 -15.78 -12.09
C ILE A 199 0.25 -17.01 -12.98
N TYR A 200 -0.84 -17.73 -12.75
CA TYR A 200 -1.21 -18.90 -13.53
C TYR A 200 -1.46 -18.56 -15.02
N LEU A 201 -2.22 -17.51 -15.31
CA LEU A 201 -2.49 -17.12 -16.70
C LEU A 201 -1.28 -16.51 -17.41
N PHE A 202 -0.40 -15.83 -16.67
CA PHE A 202 0.80 -15.21 -17.24
C PHE A 202 1.98 -16.19 -17.39
N ARG A 203 1.89 -17.43 -16.89
CA ARG A 203 2.97 -18.43 -16.93
C ARG A 203 3.50 -18.73 -18.34
N GLY A 204 2.66 -18.57 -19.37
CA GLY A 204 3.04 -18.76 -20.78
C GLY A 204 3.96 -17.66 -21.34
N TYR A 205 4.04 -16.51 -20.67
CA TYR A 205 4.92 -15.41 -21.08
C TYR A 205 6.30 -15.56 -20.42
N THR A 206 7.20 -16.29 -21.09
CA THR A 206 8.56 -16.56 -20.57
C THR A 206 9.34 -15.31 -20.18
N HIS A 207 9.22 -14.22 -20.94
CA HIS A 207 9.84 -12.92 -20.64
C HIS A 207 9.35 -12.27 -19.34
N LEU A 208 8.20 -12.70 -18.80
CA LEU A 208 7.63 -12.18 -17.55
C LEU A 208 7.95 -13.07 -16.34
N LYS A 209 8.56 -14.24 -16.54
CA LYS A 209 8.79 -15.26 -15.49
C LYS A 209 9.43 -14.67 -14.23
N SER A 210 10.47 -13.84 -14.37
CA SER A 210 11.14 -13.22 -13.22
C SER A 210 10.20 -12.30 -12.42
N ASN A 211 9.32 -11.55 -13.08
CA ASN A 211 8.34 -10.69 -12.38
C ASN A 211 7.31 -11.55 -11.65
N LEU A 212 6.85 -12.65 -12.27
CA LEU A 212 5.87 -13.56 -11.66
C LEU A 212 6.45 -14.27 -10.43
N VAL A 213 7.71 -14.71 -10.48
CA VAL A 213 8.40 -15.30 -9.33
C VAL A 213 8.54 -14.28 -8.20
N LEU A 214 8.94 -13.04 -8.52
CA LEU A 214 9.03 -11.96 -7.53
C LEU A 214 7.66 -11.69 -6.90
N ILE A 215 6.61 -11.47 -7.70
CA ILE A 215 5.23 -11.23 -7.22
C ILE A 215 4.77 -12.38 -6.33
N GLY A 216 4.98 -13.63 -6.74
CA GLY A 216 4.60 -14.81 -5.96
C GLY A 216 5.34 -14.91 -4.64
N SER A 217 6.65 -14.62 -4.62
CA SER A 217 7.47 -14.62 -3.40
C SER A 217 7.02 -13.52 -2.43
N LEU A 218 6.77 -12.31 -2.92
CA LEU A 218 6.30 -11.18 -2.12
C LEU A 218 4.90 -11.44 -1.56
N LEU A 219 4.01 -12.05 -2.35
CA LEU A 219 2.68 -12.44 -1.89
C LEU A 219 2.75 -13.46 -0.75
N MET A 220 3.60 -14.48 -0.86
CA MET A 220 3.79 -15.47 0.20
C MET A 220 4.29 -14.79 1.49
N VAL A 221 5.34 -13.98 1.38
CA VAL A 221 5.86 -13.21 2.53
C VAL A 221 4.77 -12.30 3.12
N GLN A 222 3.98 -11.62 2.29
CA GLN A 222 2.92 -10.72 2.73
C GLN A 222 1.86 -11.45 3.58
N VAL A 223 1.38 -12.60 3.10
CA VAL A 223 0.39 -13.41 3.81
C VAL A 223 0.97 -13.95 5.11
N THR A 224 2.21 -14.47 5.09
CA THR A 224 2.89 -14.95 6.30
C THR A 224 3.04 -13.83 7.34
N LEU A 225 3.53 -12.66 6.95
CA LEU A 225 3.67 -11.52 7.86
C LEU A 225 2.31 -11.03 8.41
N GLY A 226 1.25 -11.10 7.59
CA GLY A 226 -0.10 -10.74 8.03
C GLY A 226 -0.63 -11.66 9.12
N ILE A 227 -0.41 -12.98 8.97
CA ILE A 227 -0.76 -13.97 9.99
C ILE A 227 0.10 -13.79 11.25
N LEU A 228 1.41 -13.61 11.10
CA LEU A 228 2.32 -13.39 12.22
C LEU A 228 2.01 -12.14 13.02
N ASN A 229 1.51 -11.07 12.38
CA ASN A 229 1.04 -9.88 13.09
C ASN A 229 -0.08 -10.18 14.10
N VAL A 230 -0.94 -11.16 13.83
CA VAL A 230 -2.00 -11.58 14.75
C VAL A 230 -1.46 -12.54 15.80
N LEU A 231 -0.73 -13.57 15.38
CA LEU A 231 -0.25 -14.63 16.28
C LEU A 231 0.83 -14.17 17.25
N LEU A 232 1.58 -13.12 16.92
CA LEU A 232 2.65 -12.58 17.76
C LEU A 232 2.26 -11.26 18.45
N SER A 233 0.97 -10.93 18.48
CA SER A 233 0.46 -9.74 19.21
C SER A 233 1.01 -8.41 18.67
N LEU A 234 1.05 -8.25 17.35
CA LEU A 234 1.52 -7.06 16.61
C LEU A 234 2.94 -6.56 16.97
N PRO A 235 4.00 -7.37 16.81
CA PRO A 235 5.35 -6.87 16.97
C PRO A 235 5.63 -5.77 15.93
N ILE A 236 6.12 -4.61 16.38
CA ILE A 236 6.27 -3.43 15.51
C ILE A 236 7.12 -3.71 14.27
N VAL A 237 8.13 -4.59 14.39
CA VAL A 237 9.00 -5.00 13.28
C VAL A 237 8.20 -5.77 12.23
N VAL A 238 7.33 -6.69 12.65
CA VAL A 238 6.48 -7.49 11.75
C VAL A 238 5.45 -6.60 11.07
N ALA A 239 4.86 -5.64 11.80
CA ALA A 239 3.93 -4.67 11.24
C ALA A 239 4.58 -3.74 10.20
N VAL A 240 5.80 -3.26 10.46
CA VAL A 240 6.58 -2.46 9.51
C VAL A 240 6.96 -3.28 8.28
N LEU A 241 7.44 -4.51 8.45
CA LEU A 241 7.77 -5.41 7.34
C LEU A 241 6.54 -5.73 6.50
N HIS A 242 5.37 -5.97 7.11
CA HIS A 242 4.13 -6.22 6.40
C HIS A 242 3.72 -5.04 5.50
N ASN A 243 3.94 -3.80 5.96
CA ASN A 243 3.70 -2.61 5.14
C ASN A 243 4.74 -2.45 4.03
N ALA A 244 6.03 -2.69 4.33
CA ALA A 244 7.10 -2.60 3.35
C ALA A 244 6.93 -3.64 2.21
N VAL A 245 6.57 -4.88 2.55
CA VAL A 245 6.33 -5.95 1.56
C VAL A 245 5.05 -5.67 0.76
N ALA A 246 4.01 -5.09 1.37
CA ALA A 246 2.82 -4.62 0.63
C ALA A 246 3.19 -3.60 -0.45
N LEU A 247 4.04 -2.63 -0.09
CA LEU A 247 4.54 -1.63 -1.03
C LEU A 247 5.37 -2.28 -2.14
N LEU A 248 6.30 -3.18 -1.82
CA LEU A 248 7.09 -3.89 -2.84
C LEU A 248 6.21 -4.74 -3.76
N LEU A 249 5.20 -5.41 -3.22
CA LEU A 249 4.22 -6.17 -4.01
C LEU A 249 3.45 -5.23 -4.96
N LEU A 250 2.97 -4.09 -4.47
CA LEU A 250 2.33 -3.07 -5.31
C LEU A 250 3.25 -2.58 -6.43
N LEU A 251 4.49 -2.21 -6.10
CA LEU A 251 5.47 -1.73 -7.07
C LEU A 251 5.81 -2.81 -8.11
N SER A 252 5.85 -4.08 -7.73
CA SER A 252 6.10 -5.18 -8.67
C SER A 252 4.95 -5.37 -9.68
N ILE A 253 3.70 -5.20 -9.26
CA ILE A 253 2.52 -5.21 -10.15
C ILE A 253 2.52 -3.96 -11.05
N VAL A 254 2.85 -2.78 -10.51
CA VAL A 254 2.98 -1.54 -11.30
C VAL A 254 4.08 -1.68 -12.36
N ALA A 255 5.23 -2.25 -12.03
CA ALA A 255 6.31 -2.51 -12.98
C ALA A 255 5.87 -3.50 -14.07
N LEU A 256 5.08 -4.51 -13.73
CA LEU A 256 4.48 -5.42 -14.70
C LEU A 256 3.48 -4.70 -15.62
N ILE A 257 2.63 -3.82 -15.08
CA ILE A 257 1.72 -2.95 -15.85
C ILE A 257 2.51 -2.08 -16.82
N HIS A 258 3.55 -1.40 -16.34
CA HIS A 258 4.39 -0.55 -17.18
C HIS A 258 4.94 -1.33 -18.39
N LYS A 259 5.48 -2.54 -18.17
CA LYS A 259 5.96 -3.43 -19.25
C LYS A 259 4.86 -3.84 -20.24
N VAL A 260 3.66 -4.17 -19.74
CA VAL A 260 2.55 -4.71 -20.55
C VAL A 260 1.82 -3.61 -21.36
N PHE A 261 1.75 -2.38 -20.84
CA PHE A 261 1.03 -1.27 -21.46
C PHE A 261 1.93 -0.34 -22.29
N ARG A 262 3.20 -0.14 -21.91
CA ARG A 262 4.15 0.69 -22.67
C ARG A 262 4.65 0.04 -23.97
N ALA A 263 4.37 -1.25 -24.21
CA ALA A 263 4.61 -1.91 -25.49
C ALA A 263 3.77 -1.36 -26.68
N ARG A 264 3.11 -0.20 -26.51
CA ARG A 264 2.37 0.53 -27.53
C ARG A 264 2.81 2.00 -27.53
N THR A 265 3.99 2.28 -28.05
CA THR A 265 4.32 3.54 -28.73
C THR A 265 5.50 3.25 -29.63
#